data_AF-A0A2R6NVH1-F1
#
_entry.id   AF-A0A2R6NVH1-F1
#
_cell.length_a   1.000
_cell.length_b   1.000
_cell.length_c   1.000
_cell.angle_alpha   90.00
_cell.angle_beta   90.00
_cell.angle_gamma   90.00
#
_symmetry.space_group_name_H-M   'P 1'
#
loop_
_entity.id
_entity.type
_entity.pdbx_description
1 polymer ?
#
loop_
_entity_poly.entity_id
_entity_poly.type
_entity_poly.pdbx_seq_one_letter_code
_entity_poly.pdbx_strand_id
1 'polypeptide(L)' 'MALPMANGKTPQNFPATKGEFEHLTKERYEFMLKSYGVPIKGDTAAKRQTLREFIGLSPPKP' A
#
# COMPACT_ATOMS: atom_id res chain seq x y z
N MET A 1 4.06 -6.39 9.67
CA MET A 1 2.76 -7.07 9.82
C MET A 1 1.80 -6.42 8.84
N ALA A 2 1.17 -7.20 7.95
CA ALA A 2 0.23 -6.65 6.98
C ALA A 2 -1.01 -6.11 7.69
N LEU A 3 -1.42 -4.87 7.40
CA LEU A 3 -2.68 -4.35 7.93
C LEU A 3 -3.84 -5.07 7.23
N PRO A 4 -4.75 -5.74 7.97
CA PRO A 4 -5.95 -6.28 7.37
C PRO A 4 -6.83 -5.13 6.87
N MET A 5 -7.49 -5.32 5.72
CA MET A 5 -8.57 -4.45 5.28
C MET A 5 -9.74 -4.55 6.27
N ALA A 6 -10.74 -3.68 6.12
CA ALA A 6 -11.98 -3.72 6.90
C ALA A 6 -12.67 -5.10 6.90
N ASN A 7 -12.44 -5.92 5.87
CA ASN A 7 -12.95 -7.29 5.75
C ASN A 7 -12.05 -8.36 6.41
N GLY A 8 -11.08 -7.98 7.26
CA GLY A 8 -10.15 -8.89 7.93
C GLY A 8 -9.13 -9.59 7.02
N LYS A 9 -9.19 -9.34 5.70
CA LYS A 9 -8.31 -9.92 4.68
C LYS A 9 -7.34 -8.87 4.14
N THR A 10 -6.20 -9.31 3.61
CA THR A 10 -5.33 -8.44 2.81
C THR A 10 -5.86 -8.32 1.37
N PRO A 11 -5.59 -7.21 0.66
CA PRO A 11 -5.95 -7.04 -0.74
C PRO A 11 -5.42 -8.19 -1.60
N GLN A 12 -6.12 -8.52 -2.69
CA GLN A 12 -5.65 -9.55 -3.61
C GLN A 12 -4.30 -9.14 -4.24
N ASN A 13 -3.32 -10.04 -4.16
CA ASN A 13 -1.90 -9.81 -4.49
C ASN A 13 -1.24 -8.74 -3.61
N PHE A 14 -1.49 -8.81 -2.30
CA PHE A 14 -0.79 -7.98 -1.34
C PHE A 14 0.72 -8.28 -1.35
N PRO A 15 1.59 -7.27 -1.45
CA PRO A 15 3.02 -7.50 -1.51
C PRO A 15 3.53 -8.10 -0.20
N ALA A 16 4.15 -9.28 -0.30
CA ALA A 16 4.73 -9.96 0.86
C ALA A 16 6.05 -9.32 1.30
N THR A 17 6.73 -8.62 0.38
CA THR A 17 8.04 -8.00 0.60
C THR A 17 8.09 -6.57 0.10
N LYS A 18 9.08 -5.80 0.57
CA LYS A 18 9.36 -4.46 0.05
C LYS A 18 9.68 -4.50 -1.45
N GLY A 19 10.46 -5.49 -1.92
CA GLY A 19 10.82 -5.61 -3.34
C GLY A 19 9.60 -5.75 -4.25
N GLU A 20 8.64 -6.61 -3.86
CA GLU A 20 7.38 -6.74 -4.61
C GLU A 20 6.55 -5.45 -4.58
N PHE A 21 6.52 -4.76 -3.44
CA PHE A 21 5.82 -3.49 -3.33
C PHE A 21 6.38 -2.45 -4.31
N GLU A 22 7.70 -2.34 -4.46
CA GLU A 22 8.32 -1.34 -5.33
C GLU A 22 8.07 -1.60 -6.82
N HIS A 23 7.75 -2.85 -7.19
CA HIS A 23 7.46 -3.28 -8.56
C HIS A 23 5.97 -3.22 -8.92
N LEU A 24 5.10 -2.79 -8.01
CA LEU A 24 3.68 -2.63 -8.29
C LEU A 24 3.44 -1.56 -9.36
N THR A 25 2.46 -1.81 -10.23
CA THR A 25 1.97 -0.81 -11.18
C THR A 25 1.17 0.27 -10.45
N LYS A 26 1.03 1.44 -11.10
CA LYS A 26 0.22 2.57 -10.60
C LYS A 26 -1.19 2.12 -10.20
N GLU A 27 -1.85 1.36 -11.07
CA GLU A 27 -3.21 0.85 -10.85
C GLU A 27 -3.30 -0.01 -9.58
N ARG A 28 -2.23 -0.74 -9.26
CA ARG A 28 -2.17 -1.59 -8.07
C ARG A 28 -2.03 -0.78 -6.79
N TYR A 29 -1.24 0.30 -6.80
CA TYR A 29 -1.22 1.25 -5.68
C TYR A 29 -2.60 1.87 -5.45
N GLU A 30 -3.28 2.28 -6.52
CA GLU A 30 -4.62 2.87 -6.44
C GLU A 30 -5.67 1.89 -5.93
N PHE A 31 -5.64 0.64 -6.42
CA PHE A 31 -6.51 -0.43 -5.96
C PHE A 31 -6.33 -0.68 -4.44
N MET A 32 -5.09 -0.73 -3.97
CA MET A 32 -4.82 -0.95 -2.55
C MET A 32 -5.26 0.24 -1.69
N LEU A 33 -4.92 1.47 -2.09
CA LEU A 33 -5.39 2.67 -1.38
C LEU A 33 -6.92 2.70 -1.28
N LYS A 34 -7.63 2.42 -2.38
CA LYS A 34 -9.10 2.33 -2.40
C LYS A 34 -9.61 1.21 -1.48
N SER A 35 -8.97 0.05 -1.49
CA SER A 35 -9.37 -1.10 -0.67
C SER A 35 -9.18 -0.84 0.83
N TYR A 36 -8.18 -0.03 1.18
CA TYR A 36 -7.94 0.43 2.55
C TYR A 36 -8.75 1.69 2.94
N GLY A 37 -9.55 2.23 2.01
CA GLY A 37 -10.27 3.49 2.24
C GLY A 37 -9.35 4.71 2.36
N VAL A 38 -8.09 4.60 1.93
CA VAL A 38 -7.12 5.69 1.95
C VAL A 38 -7.37 6.59 0.74
N PRO A 39 -7.51 7.90 0.93
CA PRO A 39 -7.74 8.82 -0.18
C PRO A 39 -6.57 8.79 -1.18
N ILE A 40 -6.89 8.58 -2.45
CA ILE A 40 -5.92 8.62 -3.54
C ILE A 40 -5.61 10.09 -3.85
N LYS A 41 -4.45 10.57 -3.39
CA LYS A 41 -3.99 11.96 -3.58
C LYS A 41 -2.57 11.99 -4.16
N GLY A 42 -2.30 13.01 -4.97
CA GLY A 42 -0.99 13.25 -5.61
C GLY A 42 -0.62 12.24 -6.71
N ASP A 43 0.63 12.30 -7.15
CA ASP A 43 1.21 11.45 -8.20
C ASP A 43 1.53 10.03 -7.70
N THR A 44 1.93 9.14 -8.62
CA THR A 44 2.25 7.73 -8.31
C THR A 44 3.25 7.58 -7.16
N ALA A 45 4.25 8.46 -7.06
CA ALA A 45 5.21 8.46 -5.96
C ALA A 45 4.55 8.76 -4.61
N ALA A 46 3.65 9.75 -4.55
CA ALA A 46 2.90 10.09 -3.35
C ALA A 46 1.95 8.95 -2.93
N LYS A 47 1.27 8.32 -3.90
CA LYS A 47 0.42 7.14 -3.67
C LYS A 47 1.22 5.97 -3.11
N ARG A 48 2.39 5.68 -3.71
CA ARG A 48 3.32 4.66 -3.23
C ARG A 48 3.78 4.96 -1.81
N GLN A 49 4.19 6.18 -1.52
CA GLN A 49 4.65 6.54 -0.17
C GLN A 49 3.52 6.40 0.86
N THR A 50 2.34 6.94 0.56
CA THR A 50 1.16 6.82 1.42
C THR A 50 0.83 5.36 1.71
N LEU A 51 0.79 4.50 0.68
CA LEU A 51 0.50 3.09 0.87
C LEU A 51 1.61 2.39 1.67
N ARG A 52 2.88 2.72 1.40
CA ARG A 52 4.05 2.16 2.09
C ARG A 52 4.03 2.45 3.58
N GLU A 53 3.71 3.69 3.95
CA GLU A 53 3.55 4.12 5.34
C GLU A 53 2.35 3.43 5.98
N PHE A 54 1.23 3.39 5.28
CA PHE A 54 0.01 2.75 5.75
C PHE A 54 0.26 1.27 6.10
N ILE A 55 0.84 0.50 5.18
CA ILE A 55 1.03 -0.95 5.36
C ILE A 55 2.28 -1.31 6.19
N GLY A 56 3.00 -0.32 6.73
CA GLY A 56 4.18 -0.55 7.57
C GLY A 56 5.41 -1.10 6.82
N LEU A 57 5.56 -0.79 5.52
CA LEU A 57 6.77 -1.10 4.72
C LEU A 57 7.79 0.06 4.70
N SER A 58 7.49 1.18 5.37
CA SER A 58 8.50 2.20 5.64
C SER A 58 9.31 1.79 6.87
N PRO A 59 10.64 1.97 6.87
CA PRO A 59 11.42 1.84 8.10
C PRO A 59 10.82 2.79 9.14
N PRO A 60 10.85 2.42 10.44
CA PRO A 60 10.45 3.36 11.49
C PRO A 60 11.23 4.65 11.28
N LYS A 61 10.50 5.76 11.16
CA LYS A 61 11.10 7.09 11.13
C LYS A 61 11.92 7.20 12.43
N PRO A 62 13.21 7.58 12.37
CA PRO A 62 14.07 7.66 13.55
C PRO A 62 13.53 8.65 14.59
#